data_AF-A0A914CSS3-F1
#
_entry.id   AF-A0A914CSS3-F1
#
_cell.length_a   1.000
_cell.length_b   1.000
_cell.length_c   1.000
_cell.angle_alpha   90.00
_cell.angle_beta   90.00
_cell.angle_gamma   90.00
#
_symmetry.space_group_name_H-M   'P 1'
#
loop_
_entity.id
_entity.type
_entity.pdbx_description
1 polymer ?
#
loop_
_entity_poly.entity_id
_entity_poly.type
_entity_poly.pdbx_seq_one_letter_code
_entity_poly.pdbx_strand_id
1 'polypeptide(L)'
;MKGMSTSTYTKMLTLLNLNPPDKLIHDYELAPINAFRRFYPNIKVQGDYFHFTQALWSNIQNNGFQKEYVNDMDFRQYMKYFSMLPFVKKLVSGCICTNRR
;
A
#
# COMPACT_ATOMS: atom_id res chain seq x y z
N MET A 1 -13.52 -7.94 -3.32
CA MET A 1 -12.56 -8.92 -3.91
C MET A 1 -12.01 -9.75 -2.76
N LYS A 2 -12.02 -11.09 -2.87
CA LYS A 2 -11.42 -11.97 -1.87
C LYS A 2 -9.91 -11.96 -2.10
N GLY A 3 -9.16 -11.29 -1.24
CA GLY A 3 -7.69 -11.25 -1.31
C GLY A 3 -7.09 -12.65 -1.16
N MET A 4 -5.95 -12.88 -1.78
CA MET A 4 -5.23 -14.15 -1.64
C MET A 4 -4.64 -14.30 -0.23
N SER A 5 -4.54 -15.54 0.26
CA SER A 5 -3.96 -15.79 1.59
C SER A 5 -2.44 -15.72 1.58
N THR A 6 -1.85 -15.43 2.74
CA THR A 6 -0.39 -15.49 2.95
C THR A 6 0.21 -16.81 2.48
N SER A 7 -0.48 -17.93 2.71
CA SER A 7 -0.02 -19.26 2.31
C SER A 7 0.10 -19.44 0.80
N THR A 8 -0.76 -18.79 0.00
CA THR A 8 -0.66 -18.79 -1.45
C THR A 8 0.61 -18.08 -1.90
N TYR A 9 0.88 -16.89 -1.35
CA TYR A 9 2.11 -16.14 -1.65
C TYR A 9 3.36 -16.88 -1.18
N THR A 10 3.32 -17.52 0.00
CA THR A 10 4.44 -18.36 0.48
C THR A 10 4.75 -19.49 -0.51
N LYS A 11 3.75 -20.21 -1.00
CA LYS A 11 3.94 -21.27 -2.02
C LYS A 11 4.55 -20.71 -3.31
N MET A 12 4.05 -19.56 -3.79
CA MET A 12 4.58 -18.89 -4.97
C MET A 12 6.06 -18.54 -4.79
N LEU A 13 6.43 -17.95 -3.65
CA LEU A 13 7.83 -17.60 -3.36
C LEU A 13 8.74 -18.83 -3.28
N THR A 14 8.27 -19.93 -2.68
CA THR A 14 8.99 -21.21 -2.69
C THR A 14 9.28 -21.69 -4.11
N LEU A 15 8.27 -21.63 -5.00
CA LEU A 15 8.40 -22.11 -6.37
C LEU A 15 9.32 -21.24 -7.22
N LEU A 16 9.27 -19.92 -7.03
CA LEU A 16 10.11 -18.98 -7.79
C LEU A 16 11.57 -19.02 -7.36
N ASN A 17 11.86 -19.43 -6.12
CA ASN A 17 13.22 -19.58 -5.58
C ASN A 17 14.14 -18.38 -5.89
N LEU A 18 13.63 -17.17 -5.65
CA LEU A 18 14.34 -15.94 -5.97
C LEU A 18 15.37 -15.59 -4.88
N ASN A 19 16.44 -14.91 -5.30
CA ASN A 19 17.33 -14.25 -4.36
C ASN A 19 16.57 -13.15 -3.60
N PRO A 20 16.95 -12.86 -2.35
CA PRO A 20 16.30 -11.81 -1.55
C PRO A 20 16.42 -10.45 -2.26
N PRO A 21 15.30 -9.78 -2.57
CA PRO A 21 15.36 -8.42 -3.11
C PRO A 21 15.64 -7.41 -1.99
N ASP A 22 16.24 -6.27 -2.35
CA ASP A 22 16.51 -5.19 -1.39
C ASP A 22 15.24 -4.55 -0.83
N LYS A 23 14.17 -4.54 -1.63
CA LYS A 23 12.91 -3.85 -1.33
C LYS A 23 11.71 -4.54 -1.98
N LEU A 24 10.63 -4.66 -1.22
CA LEU A 24 9.29 -4.99 -1.68
C LEU A 24 8.47 -3.71 -1.86
N ILE A 25 7.95 -3.49 -3.07
CA ILE A 25 6.91 -2.50 -3.35
C ILE A 25 5.57 -3.24 -3.41
N HIS A 26 4.57 -2.75 -2.71
CA HIS A 26 3.27 -3.44 -2.58
C HIS A 26 2.11 -2.45 -2.41
N ASP A 27 0.92 -2.91 -2.73
CA ASP A 27 -0.35 -2.18 -2.69
C ASP A 27 -1.05 -2.20 -1.31
N TYR A 28 -0.27 -2.33 -0.22
CA TYR A 28 -0.75 -2.39 1.18
C TYR A 28 -1.54 -3.65 1.58
N GLU A 29 -1.58 -4.70 0.75
CA GLU A 29 -2.15 -5.99 1.17
C GLU A 29 -1.26 -6.72 2.19
N LEU A 30 -1.83 -7.15 3.32
CA LEU A 30 -1.08 -7.82 4.39
C LEU A 30 -0.56 -9.21 4.01
N ALA A 31 -1.30 -9.94 3.18
CA ALA A 31 -0.95 -11.29 2.78
C ALA A 31 0.41 -11.39 2.06
N PRO A 32 0.69 -10.60 1.00
CA PRO A 32 2.00 -10.60 0.36
C PRO A 32 3.08 -10.07 1.31
N ILE A 33 2.85 -8.97 2.05
CA ILE A 33 3.83 -8.44 3.01
C ILE A 33 4.28 -9.51 4.00
N ASN A 34 3.32 -10.23 4.59
CA ASN A 34 3.61 -11.25 5.58
C ASN A 34 4.36 -12.45 4.97
N ALA A 35 4.02 -12.85 3.74
CA ALA A 35 4.73 -13.93 3.05
C ALA A 35 6.18 -13.53 2.75
N PHE A 36 6.39 -12.32 2.22
CA PHE A 36 7.73 -11.79 1.94
C PHE A 36 8.56 -11.58 3.20
N ARG A 37 7.98 -11.10 4.31
CA ARG A 37 8.69 -10.99 5.60
C ARG A 37 9.06 -12.35 6.20
N ARG A 38 8.28 -13.40 5.95
CA ARG A 38 8.62 -14.77 6.36
C ARG A 38 9.77 -15.34 5.54
N PHE A 39 9.77 -15.08 4.23
CA PHE A 39 10.81 -15.55 3.31
C PHE A 39 12.11 -14.75 3.41
N TYR A 40 12.00 -13.43 3.57
CA TYR A 40 13.11 -12.48 3.63
C TYR A 40 12.93 -11.55 4.84
N PRO A 41 13.35 -11.96 6.04
CA PRO A 41 13.08 -11.23 7.29
C PRO A 41 13.56 -9.77 7.30
N ASN A 42 14.62 -9.47 6.56
CA ASN A 42 15.25 -8.15 6.51
C ASN A 42 14.78 -7.29 5.32
N ILE A 43 13.77 -7.73 4.56
CA ILE A 43 13.30 -7.01 3.38
C ILE A 43 12.74 -5.64 3.76
N LYS A 44 13.15 -4.60 3.01
CA LYS A 44 12.55 -3.27 3.15
C LYS A 44 11.19 -3.27 2.48
N VAL A 45 10.15 -2.85 3.19
CA VAL A 45 8.79 -2.76 2.63
C VAL A 45 8.47 -1.30 2.35
N GLN A 46 8.00 -1.01 1.14
CA GLN A 46 7.53 0.30 0.71
C GLN A 46 6.15 0.17 0.08
N GLY A 47 5.29 1.15 0.31
CA GLY A 47 4.02 1.24 -0.40
C GLY A 47 4.23 1.59 -1.88
N ASP A 48 3.32 1.14 -2.72
CA ASP A 48 3.27 1.53 -4.12
C ASP A 48 2.60 2.90 -4.28
N TYR A 49 3.36 3.87 -4.75
CA TYR A 49 2.86 5.23 -5.00
C TYR A 49 1.84 5.29 -6.14
N PHE A 50 2.04 4.53 -7.21
CA PHE A 50 1.18 4.58 -8.38
C PHE A 50 -0.22 4.09 -8.04
N HIS A 51 -0.32 2.88 -7.49
CA HIS A 51 -1.61 2.30 -7.10
C HIS A 51 -2.27 3.09 -5.97
N PHE A 52 -1.47 3.62 -5.03
CA PHE A 52 -2.01 4.44 -3.94
C PHE A 52 -2.60 5.77 -4.43
N THR A 53 -1.92 6.48 -5.32
CA THR A 53 -2.44 7.75 -5.87
C THR A 53 -3.66 7.53 -6.75
N GLN A 54 -3.71 6.44 -7.52
CA GLN A 54 -4.91 6.05 -8.26
C GLN A 54 -6.10 5.79 -7.32
N ALA A 55 -5.90 5.00 -6.26
CA ALA A 55 -6.94 4.73 -5.28
C ALA A 55 -7.39 5.99 -4.52
N LEU A 56 -6.44 6.88 -4.19
CA LEU A 56 -6.73 8.18 -3.58
C LEU A 56 -7.63 9.02 -4.50
N TRP A 57 -7.27 9.12 -5.78
CA TRP A 57 -8.08 9.87 -6.74
C TRP A 57 -9.48 9.28 -6.90
N SER A 58 -9.60 7.95 -7.06
CA SER A 58 -10.91 7.30 -7.12
C SER A 58 -11.73 7.57 -5.86
N ASN A 59 -11.11 7.62 -4.67
CA ASN A 59 -11.82 7.98 -3.44
C ASN A 59 -12.26 9.44 -3.42
N ILE A 60 -11.43 10.38 -3.86
CA ILE A 60 -11.82 11.79 -4.00
C ILE A 60 -13.04 11.91 -4.92
N GLN A 61 -13.05 11.18 -6.03
CA GLN A 61 -14.16 11.16 -6.97
C GLN A 61 -15.43 10.54 -6.40
N ASN A 62 -15.33 9.34 -5.81
CA ASN A 62 -16.47 8.58 -5.31
C ASN A 62 -17.15 9.24 -4.10
N ASN A 63 -16.42 10.07 -3.35
CA ASN A 63 -16.97 10.83 -2.22
C ASN A 63 -17.38 12.26 -2.59
N GLY A 64 -17.34 12.65 -3.88
CA GLY A 64 -17.81 13.95 -4.35
C GLY A 64 -16.86 15.13 -4.13
N PHE A 65 -15.62 14.89 -3.70
CA PHE A 65 -14.62 15.93 -3.39
C PHE A 65 -13.88 16.49 -4.62
N GLN A 66 -14.32 16.17 -5.84
CA GLN A 66 -13.69 16.67 -7.07
C GLN A 66 -13.69 18.20 -7.13
N LYS A 67 -14.81 18.83 -6.77
CA LYS A 67 -14.94 20.28 -6.74
C LYS A 67 -14.06 20.90 -5.68
N GLU A 68 -14.00 20.30 -4.48
CA GLU A 68 -13.10 20.72 -3.39
C GLU A 68 -11.64 20.68 -3.87
N TYR A 69 -11.23 19.57 -4.49
CA TYR A 69 -9.88 19.41 -5.02
C TYR A 69 -9.50 20.47 -6.07
N VAL A 70 -10.47 20.94 -6.86
CA VAL A 70 -10.27 21.96 -7.89
C VAL A 70 -10.30 23.38 -7.32
N ASN A 71 -11.15 23.66 -6.35
CA ASN A 71 -11.43 25.03 -5.90
C ASN A 71 -10.74 25.40 -4.59
N ASP A 72 -10.39 24.42 -3.75
CA ASP A 72 -9.74 24.63 -2.47
C ASP A 72 -8.24 24.25 -2.57
N MET A 73 -7.39 25.27 -2.40
CA MET A 73 -5.94 25.11 -2.44
C MET A 73 -5.41 24.28 -1.27
N ASP A 74 -5.95 24.47 -0.07
CA ASP A 74 -5.50 23.79 1.14
C ASP A 74 -5.89 22.31 1.06
N PHE A 75 -7.13 22.01 0.66
CA PHE A 75 -7.59 20.64 0.44
C PHE A 75 -6.69 19.92 -0.57
N ARG A 76 -6.43 20.56 -1.74
CA ARG A 76 -5.53 19.99 -2.75
C ARG A 76 -4.13 19.74 -2.18
N GLN A 77 -3.61 20.68 -1.39
CA GLN A 77 -2.28 20.57 -0.80
C GLN A 77 -2.21 19.42 0.21
N TYR A 78 -3.23 19.25 1.06
CA TYR A 78 -3.33 18.11 1.97
C TYR A 78 -3.41 16.78 1.22
N MET A 79 -4.19 16.71 0.13
CA MET A 79 -4.25 15.49 -0.70
C MET A 79 -2.90 15.16 -1.35
N LYS A 80 -2.13 16.18 -1.75
CA LYS A 80 -0.75 15.98 -2.23
C LYS A 80 0.16 15.45 -1.13
N TYR A 81 0.11 16.00 0.08
CA TYR A 81 0.88 15.46 1.21
C TYR A 81 0.47 14.02 1.52
N PHE A 82 -0.83 13.73 1.51
CA PHE A 82 -1.35 12.39 1.72
C PHE A 82 -0.83 11.41 0.66
N SER A 83 -0.75 11.82 -0.61
CA SER A 83 -0.19 11.01 -1.70
C SER A 83 1.26 10.56 -1.46
N MET A 84 2.02 11.25 -0.60
CA MET A 84 3.42 10.93 -0.29
C MET A 84 3.60 9.90 0.83
N LEU A 85 2.52 9.43 1.46
CA LEU A 85 2.56 8.39 2.49
C LEU A 85 3.36 7.12 2.11
N PRO A 86 3.37 6.63 0.85
CA PRO A 86 4.22 5.51 0.42
C PRO A 86 5.72 5.69 0.66
N PHE A 87 6.19 6.93 0.81
CA PHE A 87 7.60 7.25 1.04
C PHE A 87 7.95 7.52 2.51
N VAL A 88 6.96 7.58 3.40
CA VAL A 88 7.19 7.84 4.83
C VAL A 88 7.83 6.61 5.48
N LYS A 89 9.10 6.74 5.86
CA LYS A 89 9.82 5.69 6.58
C LYS A 89 9.31 5.63 8.02
N LYS A 90 8.64 4.52 8.37
CA LYS A 90 7.89 4.25 9.61
C LYS A 90 6.63 5.11 9.77
N LEU A 91 5.49 4.54 9.42
CA LEU A 91 4.33 4.58 10.32
C LEU A 91 4.32 3.24 11.04
N VAL A 92 4.76 3.28 12.29
CA VAL A 92 4.50 2.40 13.45
C VAL A 92 4.07 0.95 13.16
N SER A 93 4.71 0.04 13.88
CA SER A 93 4.28 -1.33 14.21
C SER A 93 2.89 -1.38 14.87
N GLY A 94 1.86 -1.02 14.11
CA GLY A 94 0.46 -0.99 14.52
C GLY A 94 -0.42 -0.86 13.29
N CYS A 95 -1.11 -1.95 12.95
CA CYS A 95 -2.19 -2.06 11.97
C CYS A 95 -2.85 -0.70 11.66
N ILE A 96 -2.67 -0.17 10.44
CA ILE A 96 -3.75 0.62 9.82
C ILE A 96 -4.64 -0.40 9.12
N CYS A 97 -5.29 -1.22 9.95
CA CYS A 97 -6.34 -2.11 9.53
C CYS A 97 -7.62 -1.28 9.59
N THR A 98 -7.86 -0.48 8.54
CA THR A 98 -9.20 0.07 8.32
C THR A 98 -10.10 -1.13 8.11
N ASN A 99 -10.92 -1.40 9.12
CA ASN A 99 -12.01 -2.34 9.11
C ASN A 99 -12.84 -2.13 7.82
N ARG A 100 -12.62 -2.99 6.83
CA ARG A 100 -13.40 -2.98 5.59
C ARG A 100 -14.38 -4.14 5.73
N ARG A 101 -15.65 -3.76 5.95
CA ARG A 101 -16.82 -4.64 5.86
C ARG A 101 -16.84 -5.35 4.52
#